data_AF-A0A8R2NR29-F1
#
_entry.id   AF-A0A8R2NR29-F1
#
_cell.length_a   1.000
_cell.length_b   1.000
_cell.length_c   1.000
_cell.angle_alpha   90.00
_cell.angle_beta   90.00
_cell.angle_gamma   90.00
#
_symmetry.space_group_name_H-M   'P 1'
#
loop_
_entity.id
_entity.type
_entity.pdbx_description
1 polymer ?
#
loop_
_entity_poly.entity_id
_entity_poly.type
_entity_poly.pdbx_seq_one_letter_code
_entity_poly.pdbx_strand_id
1 'polypeptide(L)'
;MAGNQEDVDIELFIGEVKNYPEIWNVAVETYHDKKKKRGAWINICRVFCDGFDEKDDRDKNEICNKFIQKWKNIKDSYTKSEKKN
;
A
#
# COMPACT_ATOMS: atom_id res chain seq x y z
N MET A 1 -1.22 30.73 2.23
CA MET A 1 -0.53 29.48 2.61
C MET A 1 -1.03 28.38 1.68
N ALA A 2 -0.24 28.00 0.67
CA ALA A 2 -0.58 26.86 -0.19
C ALA A 2 -0.18 25.58 0.54
N GLY A 3 -1.16 24.74 0.85
CA GLY A 3 -0.95 23.44 1.47
C GLY A 3 -0.06 22.56 0.60
N ASN A 4 1.16 22.38 1.10
CA ASN A 4 1.76 21.09 1.40
C ASN A 4 1.58 19.96 0.38
N GLN A 5 2.71 19.62 -0.25
CA GLN A 5 3.23 18.28 -0.58
C GLN A 5 2.28 17.23 -1.13
N GLU A 6 2.78 16.50 -2.12
CA GLU A 6 2.26 15.23 -2.64
C GLU A 6 2.26 14.15 -1.53
N ASP A 7 1.41 14.33 -0.51
CA ASP A 7 1.21 13.38 0.57
C ASP A 7 0.16 12.38 0.09
N VAL A 8 0.62 11.17 -0.28
CA VAL A 8 -0.28 10.02 -0.47
C VAL A 8 -1.26 10.00 0.69
N ASP A 9 -2.54 10.28 0.41
CA ASP A 9 -3.62 10.31 1.38
C ASP A 9 -3.65 8.97 2.12
N ILE A 10 -3.15 8.97 3.35
CA ILE A 10 -3.01 7.75 4.15
C ILE A 10 -4.39 7.12 4.38
N GLU A 11 -5.43 7.94 4.55
CA GLU A 11 -6.81 7.48 4.71
C GLU A 11 -7.33 6.79 3.45
N LEU A 12 -7.14 7.41 2.28
CA LEU A 12 -7.48 6.81 0.99
C LEU A 12 -6.68 5.52 0.75
N PHE A 13 -5.40 5.54 1.09
CA PHE A 13 -4.48 4.41 0.92
C PHE A 13 -4.83 3.25 1.84
N ILE A 14 -5.18 3.50 3.10
CA ILE A 14 -5.70 2.48 4.01
C ILE A 14 -7.03 1.94 3.48
N GLY A 15 -7.91 2.79 2.96
CA GLY A 15 -9.17 2.38 2.35
C GLY A 15 -8.95 1.39 1.20
N GLU A 16 -8.05 1.75 0.27
CA GLU A 16 -7.66 0.88 -0.84
C GLU A 16 -7.01 -0.41 -0.34
N VAL A 17 -6.04 -0.33 0.57
CA VAL A 17 -5.39 -1.53 1.13
C VAL A 17 -6.41 -2.42 1.84
N LYS A 18 -7.40 -1.86 2.56
CA LYS A 18 -8.47 -2.62 3.22
C LYS A 18 -9.36 -3.37 2.21
N ASN A 19 -9.54 -2.86 0.99
CA ASN A 19 -10.20 -3.61 -0.09
C ASN A 19 -9.42 -4.86 -0.52
N TYR A 20 -8.12 -4.95 -0.22
CA TYR A 20 -7.26 -6.10 -0.55
C TYR A 20 -6.88 -6.90 0.71
N PRO A 21 -7.71 -7.88 1.15
CA PRO A 21 -7.40 -8.71 2.31
C PRO A 21 -6.07 -9.47 2.17
N GLU A 22 -5.61 -9.77 0.95
CA GLU A 22 -4.29 -10.36 0.70
C GLU A 22 -3.09 -9.51 1.16
N ILE A 23 -3.27 -8.20 1.38
CA ILE A 23 -2.22 -7.29 1.87
C ILE A 23 -2.29 -7.11 3.39
N TRP A 24 -3.47 -6.81 3.93
CA TRP A 24 -3.61 -6.46 5.36
C TRP A 24 -3.99 -7.63 6.24
N ASN A 25 -4.78 -8.59 5.72
CA ASN A 25 -5.28 -9.72 6.48
C ASN A 25 -4.26 -10.85 6.43
N VAL A 26 -3.55 -11.05 7.53
CA VAL A 26 -2.53 -12.12 7.65
C VAL A 26 -3.17 -13.50 7.79
N ALA A 27 -4.48 -13.55 8.07
CA ALA A 27 -5.23 -14.78 8.32
C ALA A 27 -5.84 -15.39 7.05
N VAL A 28 -5.72 -14.73 5.88
CA VAL A 28 -6.15 -15.31 4.61
C VAL A 28 -5.02 -16.10 3.95
N GLU A 29 -5.35 -17.24 3.37
CA GLU A 29 -4.40 -18.09 2.63
C GLU A 29 -3.74 -17.32 1.46
N THR A 30 -4.47 -16.38 0.88
CA THR A 30 -3.99 -15.48 -0.19
C THR A 30 -2.90 -14.50 0.27
N TYR A 31 -2.69 -14.32 1.57
CA TYR A 31 -1.53 -13.58 2.09
C TYR A 31 -0.21 -14.31 1.77
N HIS A 32 -0.26 -15.64 1.66
CA HIS A 32 0.86 -16.48 1.28
C HIS A 32 1.11 -16.46 -0.24
N ASP A 33 0.12 -16.05 -1.03
CA ASP A 33 0.22 -15.86 -2.47
C ASP A 33 0.94 -14.55 -2.83
N LYS A 34 2.24 -14.70 -3.11
CA LYS A 34 3.10 -13.59 -3.58
C LYS A 34 2.56 -12.92 -4.85
N LYS A 35 1.86 -13.67 -5.72
CA LYS A 35 1.28 -13.14 -6.97
C LYS A 35 0.12 -12.18 -6.69
N LYS A 36 -0.83 -12.61 -5.84
CA LYS A 36 -1.99 -11.82 -5.41
C LYS A 36 -1.55 -10.53 -4.74
N LYS A 37 -0.69 -10.67 -3.73
CA LYS A 37 -0.11 -9.54 -3.01
C LYS A 37 0.56 -8.53 -3.94
N ARG A 38 1.38 -8.99 -4.90
CA ARG A 38 2.01 -8.12 -5.90
C ARG A 38 0.97 -7.45 -6.82
N GLY A 39 -0.06 -8.18 -7.25
CA GLY A 39 -1.16 -7.63 -8.05
C GLY A 39 -1.94 -6.55 -7.32
N ALA A 40 -2.29 -6.77 -6.06
CA ALA A 40 -2.96 -5.78 -5.22
C ALA A 40 -2.08 -4.52 -5.02
N TRP A 41 -0.77 -4.69 -4.78
CA TRP A 41 0.16 -3.57 -4.71
C TRP A 41 0.24 -2.80 -6.02
N ILE A 42 0.29 -3.48 -7.16
CA ILE A 42 0.28 -2.84 -8.48
C ILE A 42 -1.00 -2.04 -8.70
N ASN A 43 -2.16 -2.57 -8.30
CA ASN A 43 -3.43 -1.86 -8.40
C ASN A 43 -3.44 -0.59 -7.55
N ILE A 44 -2.99 -0.68 -6.29
CA ILE A 44 -2.86 0.48 -5.42
C ILE A 44 -1.87 1.48 -6.02
N CYS A 45 -0.68 1.03 -6.41
CA CYS A 45 0.31 1.91 -7.04
C CYS A 45 -0.25 2.58 -8.30
N ARG A 46 -1.08 1.90 -9.10
CA ARG A 46 -1.72 2.46 -10.30
C ARG A 46 -2.78 3.51 -9.96
N VAL A 47 -3.53 3.33 -8.87
CA VAL A 47 -4.52 4.31 -8.39
C VAL A 47 -3.85 5.58 -7.86
N PHE A 48 -2.69 5.44 -7.19
CA PHE A 48 -1.96 6.56 -6.60
C PHE A 48 -0.86 7.15 -7.52
N CYS A 49 -0.43 6.41 -8.53
CA CYS A 49 0.62 6.81 -9.49
C CYS A 49 0.08 6.58 -10.90
N ASP A 50 -0.48 7.65 -11.46
CA ASP A 50 -0.84 7.70 -12.87
C ASP A 50 0.44 7.51 -13.73
N GLY A 51 0.40 6.59 -14.69
CA GLY A 51 1.58 6.18 -15.47
C GLY A 51 2.37 4.99 -14.89
N PHE A 52 1.89 4.33 -13.82
CA PHE A 52 2.55 3.12 -13.31
C PHE A 52 2.69 2.01 -14.37
N ASP A 53 1.74 1.89 -15.32
CA ASP A 53 1.79 0.87 -16.37
C ASP A 53 2.87 1.14 -17.43
N GLU A 54 3.13 2.42 -17.72
CA GLU A 54 4.16 2.88 -18.68
C GLU A 54 5.59 2.79 -18.11
N LYS A 55 5.71 2.55 -16.81
CA LYS A 55 7.00 2.43 -16.13
C LYS A 55 7.64 1.05 -16.33
N ASP A 56 8.97 1.03 -16.29
CA ASP A 56 9.76 -0.19 -16.32
C ASP A 56 9.50 -1.09 -15.10
N ASP A 57 9.64 -2.41 -15.26
CA ASP A 57 9.50 -3.39 -14.16
C ASP A 57 10.36 -3.03 -12.94
N ARG A 58 11.53 -2.42 -13.17
CA ARG A 58 12.41 -1.93 -12.12
C ARG A 58 11.77 -0.80 -11.31
N ASP A 59 11.24 0.22 -11.99
CA ASP A 59 10.62 1.38 -11.35
C ASP A 59 9.30 0.99 -10.67
N LYS A 60 8.50 0.13 -11.32
CA LYS A 60 7.31 -0.51 -10.74
C LYS A 60 7.64 -1.22 -9.42
N ASN A 61 8.74 -1.96 -9.39
CA ASN A 61 9.19 -2.65 -8.18
C ASN A 61 9.65 -1.66 -7.10
N GLU A 62 10.37 -0.59 -7.44
CA GLU A 62 10.78 0.44 -6.49
C GLU A 62 9.59 1.20 -5.88
N ILE A 63 8.62 1.60 -6.70
CA ILE A 63 7.38 2.24 -6.27
C ILE A 63 6.61 1.30 -5.34
N CYS A 64 6.40 0.05 -5.76
CA CYS A 64 5.76 -0.97 -4.94
C CYS A 64 6.45 -1.14 -3.59
N ASN A 65 7.79 -1.20 -3.57
CA ASN A 65 8.55 -1.32 -2.34
C ASN A 65 8.39 -0.09 -1.42
N LYS A 66 8.36 1.13 -1.99
CA LYS A 66 8.07 2.36 -1.25
C LYS A 66 6.67 2.32 -0.61
N PHE A 67 5.65 1.89 -1.37
CA PHE A 67 4.29 1.75 -0.84
C PHE A 67 4.19 0.67 0.23
N ILE A 68 4.87 -0.47 0.08
CA ILE A 68 4.97 -1.51 1.09
C ILE A 68 5.61 -0.97 2.37
N GLN A 69 6.72 -0.23 2.27
CA GLN A 69 7.37 0.39 3.43
C GLN A 69 6.46 1.42 4.10
N LYS A 70 5.77 2.26 3.32
CA LYS A 70 4.82 3.25 3.85
C LYS A 70 3.67 2.56 4.56
N TRP A 71 3.07 1.53 3.97
CA TRP A 71 2.04 0.70 4.62
C TRP A 71 2.55 0.02 5.89
N LYS A 72 3.77 -0.50 5.89
CA LYS A 72 4.34 -1.11 7.09
C LYS A 72 4.45 -0.09 8.23
N ASN A 73 4.82 1.15 7.93
CA ASN A 73 4.90 2.22 8.92
C ASN A 73 3.51 2.66 9.42
N ILE A 74 2.54 2.78 8.50
CA ILE A 74 1.13 3.05 8.82
C ILE A 74 0.54 1.94 9.69
N LYS A 75 0.70 0.68 9.27
CA LYS A 75 0.24 -0.50 10.00
C LYS A 75 0.91 -0.58 11.37
N ASP A 76 2.22 -0.34 11.46
CA ASP A 76 2.93 -0.32 12.74
C ASP A 76 2.36 0.75 13.67
N SER A 77 2.15 1.97 13.16
CA SER A 77 1.52 3.07 13.91
C SER A 77 0.09 2.72 14.33
N TYR A 78 -0.71 2.15 13.44
CA TYR A 78 -2.09 1.73 13.67
C TYR A 78 -2.19 0.61 14.73
N THR A 79 -1.37 -0.44 14.59
CA THR A 79 -1.35 -1.59 15.51
C THR A 79 -0.82 -1.18 16.90
N LYS A 80 0.12 -0.24 16.95
CA LYS A 80 0.66 0.30 18.21
C LYS A 80 -0.34 1.20 18.93
N SER A 81 -1.16 1.94 18.19
CA SER A 81 -2.31 2.67 18.76
C SER A 81 -3.41 1.75 19.26
N GLU A 82 -3.69 0.62 18.60
CA GLU A 82 -4.70 -0.35 19.04
C GLU A 82 -4.33 -1.12 20.33
N LYS A 83 -3.05 -1.19 20.70
CA LYS A 83 -2.61 -1.83 21.96
C LYS A 83 -2.66 -0.92 23.19
N LYS A 84 -3.11 0.33 23.07
CA LYS A 84 -3.14 1.28 24.20
C LYS A 84 -4.55 1.79 24.55
N ASN A 85 -5.61 1.04 24.24
CA ASN A 85 -6.94 1.35 24.76
C ASN A 85 -7.60 0.15 25.42
#